data_AF-A0A8S3ZIF7-F1
#
_entry.id   AF-A0A8S3ZIF7-F1
#
_cell.length_a   1.000
_cell.length_b   1.000
_cell.length_c   1.000
_cell.angle_alpha   90.00
_cell.angle_beta   90.00
_cell.angle_gamma   90.00
#
_symmetry.space_group_name_H-M   'P 1'
#
loop_
_entity.id
_entity.type
_entity.pdbx_description
1 polymer ?
#
loop_
_entity_poly.entity_id
_entity_poly.type
_entity_poly.pdbx_seq_one_letter_code
_entity_poly.pdbx_strand_id
1 'polypeptide(L)'
;MALQVNVGVFDPQNKVSYAVTSKELEGLKDKNFSFTIEETADGMSQAVFRITDDSGKILRENISKPFPAGAIQKKSTELQRHAFVVKVKKQPGVNLNDYF
;
A
#
# COMPACT_ATOMS: atom_id res chain seq x y z
N MET A 1 11.49 14.38 5.09
CA MET A 1 11.32 13.43 3.98
C MET A 1 10.79 12.14 4.57
N ALA A 2 9.66 11.62 4.09
CA ALA A 2 9.14 10.33 4.56
C ALA A 2 10.06 9.21 4.05
N LEU A 3 10.35 8.22 4.89
CA LEU A 3 11.17 7.08 4.50
C LEU A 3 10.31 6.10 3.69
N GLN A 4 10.93 5.45 2.70
CA GLN A 4 10.23 4.49 1.85
C GLN A 4 9.89 3.22 2.64
N VAL A 5 8.69 2.67 2.43
CA VAL A 5 8.32 1.36 2.99
C VAL A 5 8.78 0.24 2.06
N ASN A 6 9.37 -0.81 2.64
CA ASN A 6 9.65 -2.04 1.90
C ASN A 6 8.34 -2.73 1.52
N VAL A 7 8.17 -2.99 0.23
CA VAL A 7 6.97 -3.63 -0.34
C VAL A 7 7.30 -5.05 -0.77
N GLY A 8 6.43 -5.99 -0.39
CA GLY A 8 6.44 -7.37 -0.88
C GLY A 8 5.20 -7.61 -1.73
N VAL A 9 5.40 -8.13 -2.94
CA VAL A 9 4.32 -8.41 -3.89
C VAL A 9 4.10 -9.91 -4.01
N PHE A 10 2.86 -10.34 -3.82
CA PHE A 10 2.42 -11.73 -3.94
C PHE A 10 1.32 -11.80 -4.99
N ASP A 11 1.73 -11.67 -6.25
CA ASP A 11 0.83 -11.55 -7.41
C ASP A 11 -0.19 -12.70 -7.54
N PRO A 12 0.18 -13.99 -7.38
CA PRO A 12 -0.79 -15.10 -7.49
C PRO A 12 -1.88 -15.07 -6.42
N GLN A 13 -1.63 -14.38 -5.30
CA GLN A 13 -2.56 -14.24 -4.18
C GLN A 13 -3.29 -12.89 -4.19
N ASN A 14 -3.04 -12.05 -5.20
CA ASN A 14 -3.53 -10.67 -5.28
C ASN A 14 -3.27 -9.88 -3.99
N LYS A 15 -2.03 -9.96 -3.50
CA LYS A 15 -1.65 -9.41 -2.19
C LYS A 15 -0.40 -8.56 -2.30
N VAL A 16 -0.41 -7.43 -1.62
CA VAL A 16 0.75 -6.54 -1.40
C VAL A 16 0.96 -6.46 0.11
N SER A 17 2.21 -6.50 0.57
CA SER A 17 2.56 -6.37 1.99
C SER A 17 3.56 -5.25 2.19
N TYR A 18 3.33 -4.46 3.23
CA TYR A 18 4.19 -3.34 3.59
C TYR A 18 4.86 -3.63 4.93
N ALA A 19 6.19 -3.59 4.99
CA ALA A 19 6.92 -3.88 6.22
C ALA A 19 6.63 -2.82 7.30
N VAL A 20 6.30 -3.28 8.52
CA VAL A 20 6.04 -2.40 9.67
C VAL A 20 7.02 -2.63 10.83
N THR A 21 8.16 -3.27 10.57
CA THR A 21 9.10 -3.77 11.59
C THR A 21 10.11 -2.74 12.13
N SER A 22 9.81 -1.44 12.06
CA SER A 22 10.74 -0.41 12.55
C SER A 22 10.38 0.02 13.98
N LYS A 23 11.37 0.32 14.82
CA LYS A 23 11.15 0.78 16.21
C LYS A 23 10.22 2.01 16.30
N GLU A 24 10.30 2.91 15.33
CA GLU A 24 9.45 4.10 15.26
C GLU A 24 7.98 3.80 14.92
N LEU A 25 7.68 2.58 14.48
CA LEU A 25 6.33 2.11 14.16
C LEU A 25 5.75 1.23 15.29
N GLU A 26 6.52 1.00 16.35
CA GLU A 26 6.09 0.21 17.50
C GLU A 26 4.94 0.91 18.23
N GLY A 27 3.88 0.15 18.53
CA GLY A 27 2.69 0.69 19.19
C GLY A 27 1.67 1.37 18.28
N LEU A 28 1.98 1.56 16.98
CA LEU A 28 0.99 2.04 16.01
C LEU A 28 -0.14 1.00 15.83
N LYS A 29 -1.36 1.50 15.65
CA LYS A 29 -2.58 0.70 15.50
C LYS A 29 -3.06 0.73 14.05
N ASP A 30 -4.03 -0.10 13.70
CA ASP A 30 -4.57 -0.18 12.33
C ASP A 30 -4.95 1.19 11.73
N LYS A 31 -5.51 2.11 12.54
CA LYS A 31 -5.85 3.50 12.14
C LYS A 31 -4.66 4.33 11.60
N ASN A 32 -3.43 3.94 11.94
CA ASN A 32 -2.21 4.61 11.56
C ASN A 32 -1.71 4.18 10.17
N PHE A 33 -2.33 3.16 9.57
CA PHE A 33 -1.96 2.60 8.28
C PHE A 33 -3.10 2.84 7.30
N SER A 34 -2.77 3.41 6.14
CA SER A 34 -3.76 3.70 5.11
C SER A 34 -3.26 3.23 3.76
N PHE A 35 -4.14 2.57 3.02
CA PHE A 35 -3.96 2.25 1.61
C PHE A 35 -5.12 2.86 0.82
N THR A 36 -4.80 3.79 -0.06
CA THR A 36 -5.73 4.47 -0.97
C THR A 36 -5.32 4.20 -2.41
N ILE A 37 -6.29 4.26 -3.31
CA ILE A 37 -6.04 4.30 -4.75
C ILE A 37 -6.52 5.67 -5.19
N GLU A 38 -5.60 6.47 -5.70
CA GLU A 38 -5.82 7.85 -6.11
C GLU A 38 -5.76 7.92 -7.63
N GLU A 39 -6.65 8.70 -8.24
CA GLU A 39 -6.59 8.98 -9.67
C GLU A 39 -5.43 9.95 -9.95
N THR A 40 -4.66 9.67 -10.99
CA THR A 40 -3.63 10.59 -11.49
C THR A 40 -4.16 11.32 -12.72
N ALA A 41 -3.37 12.25 -13.24
CA ALA A 41 -3.63 12.79 -14.57
C ALA A 41 -3.67 11.65 -15.61
N ASP A 42 -4.37 11.90 -16.72
CA ASP A 42 -4.41 11.03 -17.91
C ASP A 42 -5.18 9.69 -17.76
N GLY A 43 -6.14 9.60 -16.84
CA GLY A 43 -7.01 8.41 -16.71
C GLY A 43 -6.30 7.19 -16.12
N MET A 44 -5.20 7.42 -15.41
CA MET A 44 -4.44 6.43 -14.67
C MET A 44 -4.75 6.53 -13.17
N SER A 45 -4.34 5.54 -12.40
CA SER A 45 -4.46 5.51 -10.95
C SER A 45 -3.14 5.04 -10.34
N GLN A 46 -2.88 5.45 -9.10
CA GLN A 46 -1.74 4.98 -8.33
C GLN A 46 -2.20 4.55 -6.94
N ALA A 47 -1.54 3.54 -6.38
CA ALA A 47 -1.78 3.11 -5.02
C ALA A 47 -0.84 3.87 -4.09
N VAL A 48 -1.40 4.44 -3.03
CA VAL A 48 -0.66 5.19 -2.03
C VAL A 48 -0.83 4.50 -0.69
N PHE A 49 0.29 4.10 -0.11
CA PHE A 49 0.36 3.56 1.23
C PHE A 49 1.07 4.55 2.16
N ARG A 50 0.41 4.92 3.27
CA ARG A 50 0.95 5.84 4.27
C ARG A 50 0.88 5.23 5.66
N ILE A 51 1.95 5.46 6.42
CA ILE A 51 2.00 5.20 7.85
C ILE A 51 2.12 6.54 8.58
N THR A 52 1.18 6.86 9.46
CA THR A 52 1.13 8.11 10.21
C THR A 52 1.21 7.88 11.71
N ASP A 53 1.82 8.79 12.45
CA ASP A 53 1.71 8.77 13.91
C ASP A 53 0.30 9.19 14.39
N ASP A 54 0.07 9.18 15.71
CA ASP A 54 -1.21 9.60 16.30
C ASP A 54 -1.53 11.09 16.12
N SER A 55 -0.54 11.90 15.73
CA SER A 55 -0.71 13.32 15.41
C SER A 55 -0.99 13.55 13.92
N GLY A 56 -1.05 12.49 13.11
CA GLY A 56 -1.29 12.55 11.67
C GLY A 56 -0.04 12.86 10.83
N LYS A 57 1.16 12.89 11.42
CA LYS A 57 2.40 13.10 10.68
C LYS A 57 2.78 11.82 9.93
N ILE A 58 3.11 11.94 8.65
CA ILE A 58 3.58 10.83 7.81
C ILE A 58 4.99 10.42 8.25
N LEU A 59 5.12 9.18 8.74
CA LEU A 59 6.39 8.55 9.12
C LEU A 59 7.02 7.81 7.93
N ARG A 60 6.16 7.16 7.15
CA ARG A 60 6.54 6.35 6.00
C ARG A 60 5.51 6.46 4.89
N GLU A 61 5.97 6.40 3.65
CA GLU A 61 5.10 6.42 2.47
C GLU A 61 5.65 5.49 1.38
N ASN A 62 4.74 4.89 0.62
CA ASN A 62 5.06 4.21 -0.62
C ASN A 62 3.97 4.52 -1.65
N ILE A 63 4.39 4.92 -2.85
CA ILE A 63 3.52 5.22 -3.97
C ILE A 63 3.90 4.26 -5.09
N SER A 64 2.92 3.52 -5.62
CA SER A 64 3.13 2.61 -6.75
C SER A 64 3.38 3.38 -8.04
N LYS A 65 3.86 2.70 -9.08
CA LYS A 65 3.79 3.25 -10.42
C LYS A 65 2.32 3.42 -10.85
N PRO A 66 2.01 4.36 -11.75
CA PRO A 66 0.68 4.49 -12.32
C PRO A 66 0.24 3.22 -13.05
N PHE A 67 -1.03 2.85 -12.88
CA PHE A 67 -1.71 1.76 -13.58
C PHE A 67 -3.03 2.25 -14.19
N PRO A 68 -3.61 1.55 -15.19
CA PRO A 68 -4.89 1.95 -15.75
C PRO A 68 -5.99 2.07 -14.69
N ALA A 69 -6.86 3.09 -14.81
CA ALA A 69 -7.93 3.29 -13.85
C ALA A 69 -8.81 2.03 -13.73
N GLY A 70 -9.08 1.62 -12.48
CA GLY A 70 -9.83 0.40 -12.18
C GLY A 70 -9.11 -0.93 -12.42
N ALA A 71 -7.83 -0.92 -12.86
CA ALA A 71 -7.03 -2.13 -13.03
C ALA A 71 -6.79 -2.84 -11.70
N ILE A 72 -6.63 -2.09 -10.62
CA ILE A 72 -6.39 -2.57 -9.26
C ILE A 72 -7.40 -1.90 -8.33
N GLN A 73 -8.02 -2.68 -7.44
CA GLN A 73 -8.98 -2.21 -6.46
C GLN A 73 -8.66 -2.80 -5.08
N LYS A 74 -8.72 -2.00 -4.02
CA LYS A 74 -8.55 -2.49 -2.65
C LYS A 74 -9.72 -3.42 -2.28
N LYS A 75 -9.41 -4.64 -1.82
CA LYS A 75 -10.42 -5.61 -1.35
C LYS A 75 -10.50 -5.62 0.18
N SER A 76 -9.36 -5.74 0.85
CA SER A 76 -9.29 -5.73 2.31
C SER A 76 -7.88 -5.38 2.77
N THR A 77 -7.76 -4.97 4.03
CA THR A 77 -6.48 -4.70 4.69
C THR A 77 -6.42 -5.39 6.03
N GLU A 78 -5.22 -5.76 6.44
CA GLU A 78 -4.97 -6.43 7.72
C GLU A 78 -3.60 -6.03 8.25
N LEU A 79 -3.55 -5.46 9.46
CA LEU A 79 -2.32 -5.27 10.19
C LEU A 79 -1.89 -6.57 10.87
N GLN A 80 -0.75 -7.12 10.44
CA GLN A 80 -0.09 -8.27 11.06
C GLN A 80 1.13 -7.82 11.86
N ARG A 81 1.69 -8.72 12.67
CA ARG A 81 2.84 -8.44 13.56
C ARG A 81 4.01 -7.74 12.89
N HIS A 82 4.27 -8.04 11.61
CA HIS A 82 5.44 -7.54 10.88
C HIS A 82 5.11 -6.89 9.53
N ALA A 83 3.84 -6.94 9.11
CA ALA A 83 3.44 -6.34 7.85
C ALA A 83 2.01 -5.82 7.89
N PHE A 84 1.76 -4.74 7.15
CA PHE A 84 0.41 -4.37 6.76
C PHE A 84 0.10 -5.02 5.40
N VAL A 85 -0.88 -5.92 5.40
CA VAL A 85 -1.22 -6.74 4.25
C VAL A 85 -2.46 -6.17 3.56
N VAL A 86 -2.32 -5.86 2.27
CA VAL A 86 -3.40 -5.37 1.41
C VAL A 86 -3.75 -6.46 0.42
N LYS A 87 -4.99 -6.95 0.49
CA LYS A 87 -5.55 -7.78 -0.58
C LYS A 87 -6.21 -6.86 -1.59
N VAL A 88 -5.90 -7.08 -2.86
CA VAL A 88 -6.47 -6.33 -3.97
C VAL A 88 -7.28 -7.26 -4.87
N LYS A 89 -8.17 -6.67 -5.65
CA LYS A 89 -8.73 -7.26 -6.85
C LYS A 89 -7.98 -6.63 -8.02
N LYS A 90 -7.57 -7.44 -8.99
CA LYS A 90 -6.91 -6.98 -10.21
C LYS A 90 -7.69 -7.46 -11.43
N GLN A 91 -7.65 -6.70 -12.52
CA GLN A 91 -8.25 -7.11 -13.79
C GLN A 91 -7.44 -8.27 -14.42
N PRO A 92 -8.06 -9.09 -15.31
CA PRO A 92 -7.34 -10.11 -16.06
C PRO A 92 -6.14 -9.51 -16.82
N GLY A 93 -4.98 -10.18 -16.75
CA GLY A 93 -3.75 -9.72 -17.41
C GLY A 93 -2.93 -8.68 -16.63
N VAL A 94 -3.44 -8.14 -15.52
CA VAL A 94 -2.69 -7.23 -14.64
C VAL A 94 -1.74 -8.03 -13.75
N ASN A 95 -0.45 -7.67 -13.75
CA ASN A 95 0.56 -8.21 -12.85
C ASN A 95 0.98 -7.13 -11.83
N LEU A 96 0.85 -7.43 -10.54
CA LEU A 96 1.13 -6.48 -9.47
C LEU A 96 2.62 -6.08 -9.42
N ASN A 97 3.53 -6.96 -9.84
CA ASN A 97 4.98 -6.67 -9.84
C ASN A 97 5.37 -5.56 -10.82
N ASP A 98 4.51 -5.24 -11.79
CA ASP A 98 4.78 -4.16 -12.73
C ASP A 98 4.66 -2.79 -12.06
N TYR A 99 3.86 -2.70 -10.99
CA TYR A 99 3.44 -1.45 -10.36
C TYR A 99 3.97 -1.23 -8.94
N PHE A 100 4.16 -2.30 -8.16
CA PHE A 100 4.60 -2.27 -6.75
C PHE A 100 6.01 -2.85 -6.60
#